data_AF-A0A765TA83-F1
#
_entry.id   AF-A0A765TA83-F1
#
_cell.length_a   1.000
_cell.length_b   1.000
_cell.length_c   1.000
_cell.angle_alpha   90.00
_cell.angle_beta   90.00
_cell.angle_gamma   90.00
#
_symmetry.space_group_name_H-M   'P 1'
#
loop_
_entity.id
_entity.type
_entity.pdbx_description
1 polymer ?
#
loop_
_entity_poly.entity_id
_entity_poly.type
_entity_poly.pdbx_seq_one_letter_code
_entity_poly.pdbx_strand_id
1 'polypeptide(L)'
;VSFLLRLTVAADDGSERLVSTARTTETEYRFRQLAPGNYRLTVRAVNAWGQQGDPASVSFRIATPAAPSQIELTPGYFQITATPHLAVYDPTVQFEFWFSEKRITDIRQVETTARYLGTGMYWIAASINIKPGHDYYFYIRSVNTVGKSAFVEAVGRASDDAEGYLDFFKGKITESHLGKELLEKVELTEDNASRLEEFSKEWQDANDKWNAMWAVKIEQTKDGKHYVAGLGLSMEDTPEGKLSQFLVAANRIAFI
;
A
#
# COMPACT_ATOMS: atom_id res chain seq x y z
N VAL A 1 -46.01 23.35 -0.30
CA VAL A 1 -45.24 23.44 -1.56
C VAL A 1 -44.89 22.03 -1.99
N SER A 2 -44.86 21.75 -3.28
CA SER A 2 -44.41 20.45 -3.84
C SER A 2 -43.38 20.71 -4.93
N PHE A 3 -42.53 19.74 -5.23
CA PHE A 3 -41.51 19.84 -6.26
C PHE A 3 -41.89 19.00 -7.46
N LEU A 4 -41.81 19.58 -8.66
CA LEU A 4 -41.89 18.88 -9.93
C LEU A 4 -40.47 18.65 -10.45
N LEU A 5 -40.11 17.38 -10.63
CA LEU A 5 -38.82 16.94 -11.13
C LEU A 5 -38.99 16.48 -12.57
N ARG A 6 -38.07 16.91 -13.44
CA ARG A 6 -37.95 16.48 -14.82
C ARG A 6 -36.53 16.01 -15.05
N LEU A 7 -36.36 14.71 -15.26
CA LEU A 7 -35.08 14.10 -15.59
C LEU A 7 -35.01 13.86 -17.10
N THR A 8 -33.95 14.35 -17.72
CA THR A 8 -33.65 14.17 -19.14
C THR A 8 -32.28 13.54 -19.33
N VAL A 9 -32.07 12.88 -20.46
CA VAL A 9 -30.78 12.33 -20.89
C VAL A 9 -30.41 12.93 -22.24
N ALA A 10 -29.14 13.31 -22.41
CA ALA A 10 -28.62 13.72 -23.70
C ALA A 10 -28.48 12.49 -24.61
N ALA A 11 -29.04 12.57 -25.81
CA ALA A 11 -28.87 11.59 -26.87
C ALA A 11 -27.63 11.90 -27.73
N ASP A 12 -27.16 10.91 -28.48
CA ASP A 12 -25.95 11.02 -29.31
C ASP A 12 -26.07 12.08 -30.42
N ASP A 13 -27.29 12.40 -30.83
CA ASP A 13 -27.63 13.46 -31.80
C ASP A 13 -27.66 14.87 -31.18
N GLY A 14 -27.31 15.01 -29.89
CA GLY A 14 -27.31 16.27 -29.15
C GLY A 14 -28.69 16.69 -28.62
N SER A 15 -29.76 15.93 -28.89
CA SER A 15 -31.09 16.21 -28.35
C SER A 15 -31.23 15.75 -26.89
N GLU A 16 -32.10 16.42 -26.11
CA GLU A 16 -32.48 15.95 -24.76
C GLU A 16 -33.74 15.09 -24.85
N ARG A 17 -33.68 13.86 -24.34
CA ARG A 17 -34.84 12.96 -24.24
C ARG A 17 -35.37 12.90 -22.82
N LEU A 18 -36.69 12.97 -22.67
CA LEU A 18 -37.33 12.82 -21.37
C LEU A 18 -37.16 11.39 -20.85
N VAL A 19 -36.64 11.25 -19.64
CA VAL A 19 -36.44 9.96 -18.97
C VAL A 19 -37.56 9.73 -17.97
N SER A 20 -37.84 10.73 -17.14
CA SER A 20 -38.85 10.62 -16.08
C SER A 20 -39.33 11.99 -15.62
N THR A 21 -40.56 12.03 -15.15
CA THR A 21 -41.10 13.15 -14.37
C THR A 21 -41.65 12.63 -13.05
N ALA A 22 -41.41 13.37 -11.98
CA ALA A 22 -41.93 13.01 -10.67
C ALA A 22 -42.46 14.26 -9.94
N ARG A 23 -43.39 14.05 -9.03
CA ARG A 23 -43.84 15.09 -8.10
C ARG A 23 -43.69 14.56 -6.68
N THR A 24 -43.10 15.37 -5.80
CA THR A 24 -42.90 15.01 -4.39
C THR A 24 -43.09 16.23 -3.50
N THR A 25 -43.46 16.02 -2.24
CA THR A 25 -43.42 17.06 -1.19
C THR A 25 -42.12 17.02 -0.39
N GLU A 26 -41.32 15.96 -0.56
CA GLU A 26 -40.02 15.78 0.08
C GLU A 26 -38.94 16.56 -0.66
N THR A 27 -37.85 16.88 0.04
CA THR A 27 -36.66 17.54 -0.54
C THR A 27 -35.71 16.56 -1.23
N GLU A 28 -36.02 15.27 -1.18
CA GLU A 28 -35.24 14.19 -1.78
C GLU A 28 -36.11 13.33 -2.70
N TYR A 29 -35.49 12.73 -3.72
CA TYR A 29 -36.16 11.79 -4.62
C TYR A 29 -35.14 10.80 -5.20
N ARG A 30 -35.51 9.52 -5.27
CA ARG A 30 -34.63 8.45 -5.78
C ARG A 30 -35.08 7.96 -7.14
N PHE A 31 -34.38 8.35 -8.18
CA PHE A 31 -34.45 7.69 -9.49
C PHE A 31 -33.74 6.33 -9.43
N ARG A 32 -34.29 5.32 -10.11
CA ARG A 32 -33.73 3.96 -10.18
C ARG A 32 -33.67 3.49 -11.62
N GLN A 33 -32.87 2.46 -11.87
CA GLN A 33 -32.76 1.80 -13.20
C GLN A 33 -32.39 2.77 -14.32
N LEU A 34 -31.59 3.78 -14.01
CA LEU A 34 -31.05 4.69 -15.03
C LEU A 34 -29.93 3.98 -15.79
N ALA A 35 -29.95 4.08 -17.11
CA ALA A 35 -28.87 3.61 -17.96
C ALA A 35 -27.62 4.52 -17.81
N PRO A 36 -26.44 4.07 -18.26
CA PRO A 36 -25.32 4.98 -18.46
C PRO A 36 -25.70 6.12 -19.43
N GLY A 37 -25.28 7.34 -19.12
CA GLY A 37 -25.61 8.52 -19.92
C GLY A 37 -25.30 9.84 -19.22
N ASN A 38 -25.43 10.93 -19.97
CA ASN A 38 -25.35 12.29 -19.44
C ASN A 38 -26.76 12.78 -19.14
N TYR A 39 -27.05 13.06 -17.89
CA TYR A 39 -28.37 13.42 -17.40
C TYR A 39 -28.43 14.88 -17.00
N ARG A 40 -29.61 15.47 -17.14
CA ARG A 40 -29.96 16.78 -16.59
C ARG A 40 -31.24 16.66 -15.78
N LEU A 41 -31.15 16.98 -14.49
CA LEU A 41 -32.29 17.08 -13.59
C LEU A 41 -32.70 18.54 -13.50
N THR A 42 -33.97 18.82 -13.78
CA THR A 42 -34.61 20.11 -13.56
C THR A 42 -35.67 19.97 -12.48
N VAL A 43 -35.67 20.86 -11.49
CA VAL A 43 -36.62 20.89 -10.38
C VAL A 43 -37.33 22.24 -10.36
N ARG A 44 -38.65 22.22 -10.20
CA ARG A 44 -39.49 23.42 -10.01
C ARG A 44 -40.31 23.30 -8.73
N ALA A 45 -40.32 24.35 -7.92
CA ALA A 45 -41.27 24.46 -6.81
C ALA A 45 -42.67 24.78 -7.35
N VAL A 46 -43.68 24.15 -6.78
CA VAL A 46 -45.09 24.30 -7.15
C VAL A 46 -45.90 24.62 -5.91
N ASN A 47 -46.63 25.74 -5.94
CA ASN A 47 -47.47 26.16 -4.82
C ASN A 47 -48.83 25.43 -4.82
N ALA A 48 -49.70 25.75 -3.84
CA ALA A 48 -51.00 25.11 -3.68
C ALA A 48 -51.96 25.37 -4.87
N TRP A 49 -51.76 26.46 -5.61
CA TRP A 49 -52.53 26.83 -6.80
C TRP A 49 -51.95 26.26 -8.10
N GLY A 50 -50.92 25.40 -8.04
CA GLY A 50 -50.30 24.80 -9.21
C GLY A 50 -49.34 25.71 -9.97
N GLN A 51 -49.08 26.93 -9.48
CA GLN A 51 -48.11 27.83 -10.10
C GLN A 51 -46.70 27.32 -9.86
N GLN A 52 -45.89 27.31 -10.91
CA GLN A 52 -44.52 26.84 -10.88
C GLN A 52 -43.55 28.02 -10.76
N GLY A 53 -42.60 27.91 -9.84
CA GLY A 53 -41.48 28.83 -9.76
C GLY A 53 -40.43 28.59 -10.83
N ASP A 54 -39.36 29.37 -10.77
CA ASP A 54 -38.20 29.24 -11.64
C ASP A 54 -37.52 27.87 -11.49
N PRO A 55 -36.96 27.32 -12.58
CA PRO A 55 -36.30 26.02 -12.53
C PRO A 55 -34.91 26.12 -11.93
N ALA A 56 -34.56 25.19 -11.05
CA ALA A 56 -33.18 24.84 -10.71
C ALA A 56 -32.75 23.63 -11.53
N SER A 57 -31.51 23.57 -12.01
CA SER A 57 -31.02 22.42 -12.79
C SER A 57 -29.60 22.03 -12.45
N VAL A 58 -29.30 20.73 -12.55
CA VAL A 58 -27.96 20.16 -12.42
C VAL A 58 -27.76 19.08 -13.47
N SER A 59 -26.53 18.97 -13.98
CA SER A 59 -26.14 17.90 -14.89
C SER A 59 -25.20 16.92 -14.19
N PHE A 60 -25.35 15.63 -14.47
CA PHE A 60 -24.51 14.56 -13.92
C PHE A 60 -24.36 13.44 -14.93
N ARG A 61 -23.33 12.60 -14.75
CA ARG A 61 -23.03 11.49 -15.65
C ARG A 61 -23.10 10.17 -14.91
N ILE A 62 -23.73 9.17 -15.52
CA ILE A 62 -23.69 7.77 -15.10
C ILE A 62 -22.81 7.04 -16.12
N ALA A 63 -21.66 6.55 -15.69
CA ALA A 63 -20.74 5.81 -16.56
C ALA A 63 -19.89 4.86 -15.74
N THR A 64 -19.27 3.89 -16.42
CA THR A 64 -18.12 3.19 -15.87
C THR A 64 -17.02 4.21 -15.54
N PRO A 65 -16.23 3.97 -14.50
CA PRO A 65 -15.22 4.93 -14.08
C PRO A 65 -14.09 5.00 -15.11
N ALA A 66 -13.33 6.10 -15.09
CA ALA A 66 -12.07 6.17 -15.82
C ALA A 66 -11.03 5.23 -15.22
N ALA A 67 -10.02 4.82 -15.98
CA ALA A 67 -8.87 4.15 -15.40
C ALA A 67 -8.07 5.12 -14.51
N PRO A 68 -7.30 4.63 -13.51
CA PRO A 68 -6.33 5.46 -12.81
C PRO A 68 -5.44 6.20 -13.81
N SER A 69 -5.28 7.51 -13.66
CA SER A 69 -4.36 8.28 -14.51
C SER A 69 -2.92 8.18 -14.04
N GLN A 70 -2.73 7.90 -12.74
CA GLN A 70 -1.45 7.75 -12.09
C GLN A 70 -1.60 6.77 -10.92
N ILE A 71 -0.53 6.04 -10.64
CA ILE A 71 -0.39 5.24 -9.43
C ILE A 71 0.89 5.70 -8.75
N GLU A 72 0.76 6.31 -7.58
CA GLU A 72 1.90 6.60 -6.72
C GLU A 72 2.27 5.33 -5.95
N LEU A 73 3.55 4.98 -5.96
CA LEU A 73 4.09 3.86 -5.21
C LEU A 73 5.07 4.39 -4.17
N THR A 74 4.77 4.17 -2.90
CA THR A 74 5.64 4.55 -1.78
C THR A 74 6.38 3.30 -1.27
N PRO A 75 7.70 3.23 -1.43
CA PRO A 75 8.51 2.14 -0.90
C PRO A 75 8.54 2.13 0.63
N GLY A 76 8.43 0.96 1.25
CA GLY A 76 8.69 0.75 2.67
C GLY A 76 9.55 -0.49 2.90
N TYR A 77 9.92 -0.77 4.15
CA TYR A 77 10.67 -1.97 4.50
C TYR A 77 9.77 -3.21 4.34
N PHE A 78 10.14 -4.13 3.44
CA PHE A 78 9.36 -5.34 3.10
C PHE A 78 7.91 -5.07 2.65
N GLN A 79 7.62 -3.85 2.20
CA GLN A 79 6.29 -3.45 1.77
C GLN A 79 6.31 -2.34 0.73
N ILE A 80 5.23 -2.22 -0.03
CA ILE A 80 5.00 -1.12 -0.98
C ILE A 80 3.56 -0.67 -0.83
N THR A 81 3.35 0.63 -0.68
CA THR A 81 2.02 1.24 -0.66
C THR A 81 1.69 1.73 -2.06
N ALA A 82 0.51 1.37 -2.58
CA ALA A 82 0.00 1.86 -3.84
C ALA A 82 -1.19 2.79 -3.63
N THR A 83 -1.09 4.00 -4.17
CA THR A 83 -2.11 5.05 -4.09
C THR A 83 -2.50 5.50 -5.51
N PRO A 84 -3.65 5.08 -6.03
CA PRO A 84 -4.11 5.45 -7.36
C PRO A 84 -4.77 6.84 -7.35
N HIS A 85 -4.62 7.57 -8.47
CA HIS A 85 -5.25 8.87 -8.67
C HIS A 85 -6.03 8.89 -9.99
N LEU A 86 -7.13 9.65 -9.99
CA LEU A 86 -7.91 9.95 -11.19
C LEU A 86 -7.50 11.31 -11.75
N ALA A 87 -7.57 11.46 -13.07
CA ALA A 87 -7.34 12.75 -13.73
C ALA A 87 -8.42 13.78 -13.35
N VAL A 88 -9.63 13.30 -13.07
CA VAL A 88 -10.76 14.10 -12.59
C VAL A 88 -11.32 13.38 -11.37
N TYR A 89 -11.48 14.11 -10.27
CA TYR A 89 -12.04 13.56 -9.04
C TYR A 89 -13.45 13.01 -9.28
N ASP A 90 -13.67 11.75 -8.88
CA ASP A 90 -14.96 11.10 -8.88
C ASP A 90 -15.17 10.42 -7.51
N PRO A 91 -16.08 10.94 -6.66
CA PRO A 91 -16.31 10.41 -5.32
C PRO A 91 -16.99 9.03 -5.32
N THR A 92 -17.52 8.58 -6.46
CA THR A 92 -18.19 7.27 -6.59
C THR A 92 -17.19 6.13 -6.83
N VAL A 93 -15.93 6.47 -7.05
CA VAL A 93 -14.89 5.52 -7.45
C VAL A 93 -14.17 4.96 -6.22
N GLN A 94 -13.98 3.65 -6.25
CA GLN A 94 -12.99 2.92 -5.46
C GLN A 94 -12.01 2.24 -6.41
N PHE A 95 -10.90 1.68 -5.89
CA PHE A 95 -9.95 0.94 -6.70
C PHE A 95 -9.88 -0.51 -6.23
N GLU A 96 -9.83 -1.44 -7.17
CA GLU A 96 -9.46 -2.83 -6.90
C GLU A 96 -7.94 -2.98 -7.13
N PHE A 97 -7.27 -3.73 -6.26
CA PHE A 97 -5.81 -3.88 -6.24
C PHE A 97 -5.39 -5.33 -6.45
N TRP A 98 -4.42 -5.55 -7.33
CA TRP A 98 -3.79 -6.84 -7.55
C TRP A 98 -2.27 -6.70 -7.54
N PHE A 99 -1.61 -7.76 -7.10
CA PHE A 99 -0.17 -7.80 -6.90
C PHE A 99 0.43 -9.06 -7.52
N SER A 100 1.57 -8.91 -8.17
CA SER A 100 2.36 -10.02 -8.69
C SER A 100 3.86 -9.77 -8.50
N GLU A 101 4.59 -10.83 -8.16
CA GLU A 101 6.05 -10.82 -8.10
C GLU A 101 6.69 -10.89 -9.50
N LYS A 102 5.90 -11.23 -10.53
CA LYS A 102 6.34 -11.30 -11.92
C LYS A 102 5.42 -10.50 -12.82
N ARG A 103 5.99 -9.85 -13.84
CA ARG A 103 5.18 -9.13 -14.83
C ARG A 103 4.23 -10.08 -15.55
N ILE A 104 2.99 -9.66 -15.67
CA ILE A 104 1.95 -10.29 -16.49
C ILE A 104 1.88 -9.49 -17.79
N THR A 105 2.25 -10.11 -18.90
CA THR A 105 2.28 -9.45 -20.22
C THR A 105 0.90 -9.31 -20.84
N ASP A 106 0.00 -10.27 -20.62
CA ASP A 106 -1.39 -10.19 -21.04
C ASP A 106 -2.27 -9.72 -19.88
N ILE A 107 -2.71 -8.46 -19.96
CA ILE A 107 -3.50 -7.81 -18.91
C ILE A 107 -4.82 -8.55 -18.59
N ARG A 108 -5.31 -9.40 -19.51
CA ARG A 108 -6.52 -10.21 -19.30
C ARG A 108 -6.31 -11.34 -18.30
N GLN A 109 -5.06 -11.72 -18.05
CA GLN A 109 -4.70 -12.78 -17.10
C GLN A 109 -4.51 -12.25 -15.66
N VAL A 110 -4.58 -10.93 -15.44
CA VAL A 110 -4.36 -10.34 -14.11
C VAL A 110 -5.28 -10.97 -13.07
N GLU A 111 -6.57 -11.12 -13.37
CA GLU A 111 -7.53 -11.65 -12.39
C GLU A 111 -7.30 -13.13 -12.05
N THR A 112 -6.64 -13.89 -12.92
CA THR A 112 -6.36 -15.32 -12.73
C THR A 112 -4.97 -15.59 -12.18
N THR A 113 -4.01 -14.69 -12.41
CA THR A 113 -2.59 -14.90 -12.16
C THR A 113 -2.04 -14.03 -11.04
N ALA A 114 -2.52 -12.79 -10.91
CA ALA A 114 -2.12 -11.90 -9.83
C ALA A 114 -2.92 -12.18 -8.56
N ARG A 115 -2.31 -11.93 -7.40
CA ARG A 115 -2.98 -12.01 -6.11
C ARG A 115 -3.88 -10.80 -5.93
N TYR A 116 -5.18 -11.04 -5.75
CA TYR A 116 -6.10 -9.99 -5.34
C TYR A 116 -5.77 -9.53 -3.91
N LEU A 117 -5.64 -8.22 -3.74
CA LEU A 117 -5.30 -7.59 -2.48
C LEU A 117 -6.57 -7.09 -1.76
N GLY A 118 -7.44 -6.40 -2.49
CA GLY A 118 -8.69 -5.86 -1.95
C GLY A 118 -9.21 -4.68 -2.74
N THR A 119 -10.19 -3.99 -2.16
CA THR A 119 -10.76 -2.75 -2.69
C THR A 119 -10.56 -1.61 -1.70
N GLY A 120 -10.20 -0.41 -2.17
CA GLY A 120 -10.05 0.76 -1.32
C GLY A 120 -9.52 1.98 -2.07
N MET A 121 -9.06 2.98 -1.31
CA MET A 121 -8.40 4.18 -1.86
C MET A 121 -6.88 4.03 -1.97
N TYR A 122 -6.31 3.11 -1.20
CA TYR A 122 -4.90 2.71 -1.25
C TYR A 122 -4.79 1.26 -0.78
N TRP A 123 -3.65 0.63 -1.04
CA TRP A 123 -3.35 -0.68 -0.48
C TRP A 123 -1.86 -0.81 -0.13
N ILE A 124 -1.56 -1.56 0.94
CA ILE A 124 -0.19 -1.91 1.32
C ILE A 124 0.04 -3.36 0.96
N ALA A 125 0.91 -3.62 -0.02
CA ALA A 125 1.41 -4.97 -0.24
C ALA A 125 2.59 -5.20 0.71
N ALA A 126 2.38 -5.98 1.76
CA ALA A 126 3.42 -6.47 2.65
C ALA A 126 3.54 -7.99 2.51
N SER A 127 4.77 -8.50 2.40
CA SER A 127 5.05 -9.93 2.30
C SER A 127 6.52 -10.21 2.60
N ILE A 128 6.83 -11.39 3.14
CA ILE A 128 8.21 -11.90 3.27
C ILE A 128 8.93 -12.01 1.92
N ASN A 129 8.17 -12.06 0.82
CA ASN A 129 8.71 -12.13 -0.54
C ASN A 129 9.02 -10.77 -1.14
N ILE A 130 8.54 -9.67 -0.54
CA ILE A 130 8.87 -8.31 -0.96
C ILE A 130 10.23 -7.97 -0.39
N LYS A 131 11.22 -7.81 -1.26
CA LYS A 131 12.63 -7.64 -0.93
C LYS A 131 13.21 -6.46 -1.71
N PRO A 132 14.25 -5.81 -1.16
CA PRO A 132 15.00 -4.78 -1.88
C PRO A 132 15.57 -5.28 -3.20
N GLY A 133 15.71 -4.37 -4.17
CA GLY A 133 16.28 -4.65 -5.47
C GLY A 133 15.39 -5.44 -6.44
N HIS A 134 14.18 -5.81 -6.03
CA HIS A 134 13.23 -6.55 -6.86
C HIS A 134 12.08 -5.68 -7.33
N ASP A 135 11.73 -5.81 -8.61
CA ASP A 135 10.54 -5.20 -9.20
C ASP A 135 9.29 -6.01 -8.85
N TYR A 136 8.27 -5.32 -8.36
CA TYR A 136 6.95 -5.86 -8.07
C TYR A 136 5.89 -5.12 -8.88
N TYR A 137 4.88 -5.87 -9.31
CA TYR A 137 3.90 -5.41 -10.28
C TYR A 137 2.55 -5.25 -9.60
N PHE A 138 2.02 -4.04 -9.68
CA PHE A 138 0.67 -3.70 -9.28
C PHE A 138 -0.20 -3.56 -10.51
N TYR A 139 -1.36 -4.19 -10.47
CA TYR A 139 -2.40 -4.00 -11.48
C TYR A 139 -3.61 -3.43 -10.76
N ILE A 140 -4.04 -2.25 -11.16
CA ILE A 140 -5.09 -1.52 -10.45
C ILE A 140 -6.11 -1.04 -11.46
N ARG A 141 -7.39 -1.15 -11.11
CA ARG A 141 -8.47 -0.53 -11.89
C ARG A 141 -9.45 0.16 -10.96
N SER A 142 -10.16 1.12 -11.52
CA SER A 142 -11.25 1.82 -10.86
C SER A 142 -12.54 1.03 -10.97
N VAL A 143 -13.36 1.09 -9.93
CA VAL A 143 -14.66 0.45 -9.86
C VAL A 143 -15.69 1.40 -9.25
N ASN A 144 -16.91 1.33 -9.74
CA ASN A 144 -18.08 1.94 -9.13
C ASN A 144 -19.29 1.01 -9.32
N THR A 145 -20.49 1.45 -8.96
CA THR A 145 -21.71 0.65 -9.10
C THR A 145 -22.12 0.37 -10.55
N VAL A 146 -21.61 1.15 -11.52
CA VAL A 146 -21.89 0.99 -12.95
C VAL A 146 -20.95 -0.07 -13.56
N GLY A 147 -19.70 -0.12 -13.12
CA GLY A 147 -18.76 -1.14 -13.59
C GLY A 147 -17.32 -0.84 -13.27
N LYS A 148 -16.44 -1.32 -14.15
CA LYS A 148 -14.99 -1.42 -13.93
C LYS A 148 -14.26 -0.78 -15.11
N SER A 149 -13.18 -0.07 -14.84
CA SER A 149 -12.30 0.46 -15.87
C SER A 149 -11.28 -0.58 -16.34
N ALA A 150 -10.46 -0.22 -17.34
CA ALA A 150 -9.30 -1.02 -17.71
C ALA A 150 -8.25 -1.02 -16.57
N PHE A 151 -7.46 -2.08 -16.53
CA PHE A 151 -6.30 -2.14 -15.65
C PHE A 151 -5.20 -1.18 -16.07
N VAL A 152 -4.48 -0.67 -15.06
CA VAL A 152 -3.25 0.08 -15.19
C VAL A 152 -2.16 -0.67 -14.44
N GLU A 153 -1.02 -0.88 -15.09
CA GLU A 153 0.17 -1.48 -14.50
C GLU A 153 1.02 -0.38 -13.84
N ALA A 154 1.53 -0.67 -12.64
CA ALA A 154 2.58 0.11 -12.01
C ALA A 154 3.65 -0.83 -11.45
N VAL A 155 4.91 -0.41 -11.54
CA VAL A 155 6.07 -1.20 -11.10
C VAL A 155 6.73 -0.46 -9.95
N GLY A 156 6.86 -1.14 -8.81
CA GLY A 156 7.45 -0.59 -7.60
C GLY A 156 8.50 -1.51 -7.02
N ARG A 157 9.37 -0.94 -6.20
CA ARG A 157 10.35 -1.66 -5.38
C ARG A 157 10.09 -1.36 -3.91
N ALA A 158 10.49 -2.28 -3.05
CA ALA A 158 10.62 -1.99 -1.63
C ALA A 158 11.68 -0.90 -1.41
N SER A 159 11.79 -0.39 -0.18
CA SER A 159 12.96 0.43 0.17
C SER A 159 14.24 -0.34 -0.15
N ASP A 160 15.27 0.35 -0.64
CA ASP A 160 16.63 -0.18 -0.82
C ASP A 160 17.59 0.36 0.25
N ASP A 161 17.06 1.00 1.30
CA ASP A 161 17.83 1.54 2.43
C ASP A 161 18.36 0.42 3.34
N ALA A 162 19.59 -0.02 3.06
CA ALA A 162 20.27 -1.07 3.80
C ALA A 162 20.49 -0.74 5.30
N GLU A 163 20.73 0.52 5.64
CA GLU A 163 20.94 0.95 7.03
C GLU A 163 19.61 0.88 7.82
N GLY A 164 18.52 1.33 7.20
CA GLY A 164 17.18 1.20 7.77
C GLY A 164 16.72 -0.24 7.98
N TYR A 165 17.03 -1.16 7.05
CA TYR A 165 16.74 -2.59 7.26
C TYR A 165 17.50 -3.17 8.44
N LEU A 166 18.77 -2.80 8.58
CA LEU A 166 19.60 -3.25 9.68
C LEU A 166 19.04 -2.79 11.03
N ASP A 167 18.66 -1.52 11.14
CA ASP A 167 18.06 -0.97 12.36
C ASP A 167 16.75 -1.69 12.71
N PHE A 168 15.88 -1.92 11.71
CA PHE A 168 14.66 -2.70 11.87
C PHE A 168 14.92 -4.10 12.44
N PHE A 169 15.92 -4.82 11.93
CA PHE A 169 16.26 -6.15 12.44
C PHE A 169 16.88 -6.13 13.83
N LYS A 170 17.73 -5.14 14.15
CA LYS A 170 18.25 -4.94 15.51
C LYS A 170 17.11 -4.77 16.50
N GLY A 171 16.14 -3.91 16.20
CA GLY A 171 14.95 -3.71 17.03
C GLY A 171 14.17 -5.01 17.27
N LYS A 172 13.93 -5.81 16.21
CA LYS A 172 13.19 -7.08 16.32
C LYS A 172 13.92 -8.16 17.11
N ILE A 173 15.26 -8.22 17.03
CA ILE A 173 16.06 -9.15 17.82
C ILE A 173 15.94 -8.80 19.32
N THR A 174 16.09 -7.52 19.67
CA THR A 174 15.98 -7.05 21.06
C THR A 174 14.57 -7.21 21.63
N GLU A 175 13.52 -7.03 20.81
CA GLU A 175 12.13 -7.22 21.23
C GLU A 175 11.73 -8.70 21.43
N SER A 176 12.42 -9.63 20.77
CA SER A 176 12.06 -11.05 20.75
C SER A 176 12.27 -11.74 22.11
N HIS A 177 11.53 -12.83 22.36
CA HIS A 177 11.80 -13.69 23.52
C HIS A 177 13.21 -14.29 23.51
N LEU A 178 13.84 -14.45 22.34
CA LEU A 178 15.24 -14.87 22.24
C LEU A 178 16.19 -13.79 22.78
N GLY A 179 15.95 -12.53 22.41
CA GLY A 179 16.72 -11.38 22.92
C GLY A 179 16.51 -11.19 24.42
N LYS A 180 15.27 -11.32 24.89
CA LYS A 180 14.93 -11.26 26.32
C LYS A 180 15.47 -12.45 27.12
N GLU A 181 15.36 -13.69 26.62
CA GLU A 181 15.98 -14.87 27.25
C GLU A 181 17.50 -14.77 27.26
N LEU A 182 18.15 -14.22 26.23
CA LEU A 182 19.59 -13.96 26.25
C LEU A 182 19.96 -12.97 27.34
N LEU A 183 19.16 -11.93 27.54
CA LEU A 183 19.32 -10.93 28.60
C LEU A 183 19.00 -11.50 29.99
N GLU A 184 18.03 -12.41 30.10
CA GLU A 184 17.56 -13.01 31.36
C GLU A 184 18.37 -14.24 31.80
N LYS A 185 18.96 -15.02 30.88
CA LYS A 185 19.75 -16.23 31.17
C LYS A 185 21.23 -15.95 31.50
N VAL A 186 21.66 -14.71 31.48
CA VAL A 186 22.90 -14.30 32.13
C VAL A 186 22.63 -14.27 33.65
N GLU A 187 23.03 -15.33 34.36
CA GLU A 187 22.81 -15.45 35.80
C GLU A 187 23.60 -14.39 36.60
N LEU A 188 22.84 -13.50 37.23
CA LEU A 188 23.29 -12.50 38.19
C LEU A 188 23.44 -13.14 39.59
N THR A 189 24.66 -13.52 39.95
CA THR A 189 25.04 -13.78 41.36
C THR A 189 25.73 -12.55 41.96
N GLU A 190 25.84 -12.45 43.29
CA GLU A 190 26.36 -11.24 44.00
C GLU A 190 27.77 -10.81 43.56
N ASP A 191 28.57 -11.71 42.98
CA ASP A 191 29.90 -11.40 42.41
C ASP A 191 29.82 -10.84 40.97
N ASN A 192 28.63 -10.90 40.35
CA ASN A 192 28.33 -10.41 39.00
C ASN A 192 27.60 -9.06 39.00
N ALA A 193 27.19 -8.50 40.14
CA ALA A 193 26.55 -7.18 40.19
C ALA A 193 27.56 -6.04 39.90
N SER A 194 28.78 -6.17 40.43
CA SER A 194 29.92 -5.30 40.09
C SER A 194 30.32 -5.46 38.63
N ARG A 195 30.26 -6.69 38.10
CA ARG A 195 30.47 -6.97 36.67
C ARG A 195 29.31 -6.56 35.78
N LEU A 196 28.09 -6.36 36.30
CA LEU A 196 26.98 -5.84 35.50
C LEU A 196 27.02 -4.31 35.42
N GLU A 197 27.49 -3.63 36.47
CA GLU A 197 27.86 -2.22 36.38
C GLU A 197 29.06 -2.04 35.45
N GLU A 198 30.06 -2.93 35.52
CA GLU A 198 31.22 -2.92 34.63
C GLU A 198 30.83 -3.32 33.19
N PHE A 199 29.95 -4.31 32.98
CA PHE A 199 29.43 -4.75 31.66
C PHE A 199 28.44 -3.76 31.08
N SER A 200 27.55 -3.14 31.87
CA SER A 200 26.66 -2.08 31.40
C SER A 200 27.45 -0.83 31.04
N LYS A 201 28.49 -0.51 31.83
CA LYS A 201 29.41 0.59 31.57
C LYS A 201 30.34 0.27 30.41
N GLU A 202 30.80 -0.96 30.22
CA GLU A 202 31.56 -1.46 29.06
C GLU A 202 30.68 -1.63 27.83
N TRP A 203 29.37 -1.90 27.96
CA TRP A 203 28.42 -1.97 26.84
C TRP A 203 28.00 -0.57 26.40
N GLN A 204 27.80 0.37 27.34
CA GLN A 204 27.69 1.80 27.02
C GLN A 204 29.01 2.33 26.45
N ASP A 205 30.16 2.02 27.07
CA ASP A 205 31.48 2.40 26.57
C ASP A 205 31.83 1.66 25.26
N ALA A 206 31.30 0.48 24.94
CA ALA A 206 31.53 -0.23 23.67
C ALA A 206 30.54 0.20 22.58
N ASN A 207 29.30 0.54 22.96
CA ASN A 207 28.34 1.20 22.09
C ASN A 207 28.80 2.64 21.74
N ASP A 208 29.55 3.29 22.64
CA ASP A 208 30.14 4.62 22.45
C ASP A 208 31.62 4.61 22.01
N LYS A 209 32.38 3.50 22.14
CA LYS A 209 33.79 3.39 21.73
C LYS A 209 34.11 2.26 20.72
N TRP A 210 33.71 0.98 20.87
CA TRP A 210 34.01 -0.11 19.88
C TRP A 210 33.07 -1.36 19.88
N ASN A 211 32.32 -1.54 18.79
CA ASN A 211 31.99 -2.76 17.99
C ASN A 211 31.84 -4.17 18.63
N ALA A 212 30.68 -4.49 19.20
CA ALA A 212 30.11 -5.83 19.03
C ALA A 212 29.81 -6.02 17.52
N MET A 213 30.67 -6.75 16.79
CA MET A 213 30.48 -6.93 15.35
C MET A 213 29.48 -8.04 15.07
N TRP A 214 28.24 -7.64 14.82
CA TRP A 214 27.39 -8.39 13.92
C TRP A 214 27.92 -8.11 12.50
N ALA A 215 28.27 -9.17 11.77
CA ALA A 215 28.73 -9.06 10.40
C ALA A 215 27.63 -9.54 9.46
N VAL A 216 27.10 -8.63 8.66
CA VAL A 216 26.33 -8.98 7.46
C VAL A 216 27.36 -9.22 6.37
N LYS A 217 27.54 -10.47 5.93
CA LYS A 217 28.43 -10.74 4.81
C LYS A 217 27.72 -10.30 3.54
N ILE A 218 28.19 -9.22 2.92
CA ILE A 218 27.70 -8.74 1.63
C ILE A 218 28.67 -9.17 0.55
N GLU A 219 28.20 -9.95 -0.44
CA GLU A 219 29.00 -10.35 -1.60
C GLU A 219 28.52 -9.58 -2.84
N GLN A 220 29.47 -9.21 -3.71
CA GLN A 220 29.18 -8.56 -4.98
C GLN A 220 29.27 -9.58 -6.12
N THR A 221 28.23 -9.66 -6.95
CA THR A 221 28.24 -10.46 -8.18
C THR A 221 29.19 -9.85 -9.21
N LYS A 222 29.60 -10.62 -10.23
CA LYS A 222 30.40 -10.13 -11.36
C LYS A 222 29.76 -8.94 -12.09
N ASP A 223 28.45 -8.77 -11.91
CA ASP A 223 27.61 -7.77 -12.57
C ASP A 223 27.39 -6.52 -11.67
N GLY A 224 28.03 -6.46 -10.50
CA GLY A 224 28.01 -5.29 -9.60
C GLY A 224 26.94 -5.30 -8.50
N LYS A 225 26.04 -6.30 -8.47
CA LYS A 225 24.92 -6.39 -7.50
C LYS A 225 25.35 -6.99 -6.17
N HIS A 226 24.84 -6.46 -5.06
CA HIS A 226 25.20 -6.85 -3.69
C HIS A 226 24.18 -7.83 -3.09
N TYR A 227 24.60 -8.79 -2.27
CA TYR A 227 23.66 -9.68 -1.58
C TYR A 227 24.13 -10.07 -0.20
N VAL A 228 23.18 -10.30 0.71
CA VAL A 228 23.46 -10.82 2.05
C VAL A 228 23.67 -12.33 1.95
N ALA A 229 24.91 -12.74 2.15
CA ALA A 229 25.40 -14.11 2.10
C ALA A 229 25.42 -14.80 3.48
N GLY A 230 25.18 -14.06 4.57
CA GLY A 230 25.08 -14.62 5.92
C GLY A 230 25.00 -13.55 7.01
N LEU A 231 24.50 -13.96 8.18
CA LEU A 231 24.54 -13.20 9.43
C LEU A 231 25.46 -13.94 10.40
N GLY A 232 26.54 -13.27 10.79
CA GLY A 232 27.49 -13.79 11.78
C GLY A 232 27.44 -12.95 13.04
N LEU A 233 27.44 -13.61 14.19
CA LEU A 233 27.77 -13.00 15.46
C LEU A 233 29.22 -13.38 15.77
N SER A 234 30.08 -12.38 15.94
CA SER A 234 31.45 -12.59 16.40
C SER A 234 31.61 -11.97 17.78
N MET A 235 32.18 -12.74 18.69
CA MET A 235 32.81 -12.22 19.89
C MET A 235 34.30 -12.49 19.74
N GLU A 236 35.10 -11.44 19.73
CA GLU A 236 36.55 -11.58 19.66
C GLU A 236 37.11 -11.26 21.04
N ASP A 237 37.86 -12.21 21.59
CA ASP A 237 38.72 -11.96 22.73
C ASP A 237 40.20 -12.17 22.31
N THR A 238 41.00 -11.21 22.79
CA THR A 238 42.48 -11.14 22.93
C THR A 238 43.37 -10.60 21.78
N PRO A 239 44.61 -10.15 22.09
CA PRO A 239 45.68 -9.87 21.12
C PRO A 239 46.16 -11.09 20.30
N GLU A 240 45.83 -12.34 20.67
CA GLU A 240 46.24 -13.58 19.98
C GLU A 240 45.13 -14.69 19.97
N GLY A 241 43.84 -14.36 20.18
CA GLY A 241 42.66 -15.28 20.24
C GLY A 241 42.29 -15.76 21.67
N LYS A 242 41.03 -16.05 22.06
CA LYS A 242 39.94 -16.82 21.44
C LYS A 242 38.90 -16.05 20.60
N LEU A 243 38.68 -16.59 19.40
CA LEU A 243 37.57 -16.35 18.47
C LEU A 243 36.48 -17.41 18.66
N SER A 244 35.23 -16.99 18.87
CA SER A 244 34.06 -17.85 18.65
C SER A 244 33.13 -17.21 17.61
N GLN A 245 33.00 -17.86 16.46
CA GLN A 245 32.14 -17.45 15.36
C GLN A 245 30.94 -18.40 15.30
N PHE A 246 29.73 -17.86 15.44
CA PHE A 246 28.51 -18.60 15.15
C PHE A 246 27.95 -18.11 13.81
N LEU A 247 28.02 -18.96 12.78
CA LEU A 247 27.48 -18.65 11.46
C LEU A 247 26.11 -19.30 11.31
N VAL A 248 25.06 -18.49 11.31
CA VAL A 248 23.72 -18.96 10.92
C VAL A 248 23.58 -18.70 9.42
N ALA A 249 23.75 -19.75 8.62
CA ALA A 249 23.54 -19.66 7.18
C ALA A 249 22.07 -19.37 6.89
N ALA A 250 21.75 -18.12 6.59
CA ALA A 250 20.48 -17.78 5.95
C ALA A 250 20.59 -18.16 4.47
N ASN A 251 19.60 -18.88 3.94
CA ASN A 251 19.49 -19.11 2.50
C ASN A 251 19.44 -17.75 1.78
N ARG A 252 20.49 -17.45 1.00
CA ARG A 252 20.76 -16.24 0.19
C ARG A 252 19.59 -15.24 0.07
N ILE A 253 19.80 -14.01 0.56
CA ILE A 253 18.91 -12.86 0.28
C ILE A 253 19.71 -11.87 -0.58
N ALA A 254 19.37 -11.80 -1.88
CA ALA A 254 19.99 -10.86 -2.80
C ALA A 254 19.29 -9.50 -2.81
N PHE A 255 20.08 -8.42 -2.87
CA PHE A 255 19.65 -7.03 -2.96
C PHE A 255 20.12 -6.54 -4.34
N ILE A 256 19.28 -6.78 -5.36
CA ILE A 256 19.63 -6.55 -6.77
C ILE A 256 19.78 -5.06 -7.12
#